data_AF-A0AAD4KRL5-F1
#
_entry.id   AF-A0AAD4KRL5-F1
#
_cell.length_a   1.000
_cell.length_b   1.000
_cell.length_c   1.000
_cell.angle_alpha   90.00
_cell.angle_beta   90.00
_cell.angle_gamma   90.00
#
_symmetry.space_group_name_H-M   'P 1'
#
loop_
_entity.id
_entity.type
_entity.pdbx_description
1 polymer ?
#
loop_
_entity_poly.entity_id
_entity_poly.type
_entity_poly.pdbx_seq_one_letter_code
_entity_poly.pdbx_strand_id
1 'polypeptide(L)'
;MSDEASKICDQDTVQSVRELTASVQGLLNTIILDRQNSSPVKSRKDAKERDEVVKAINEQCENGPPERVPDWKEIELMPVEEIETKRKGNAQKYEDFWKDLDESTQSEKNAALQAYTSAFSRFQEIYELIGWGRSKDVMFDNSILTENRDLLIESIFGIEAYRMAYFRISPEKSRSLFEISRLPRLLTILVRIACRQIYFVGACGEGEPVQERPFSAGTVINVLAHVARSLRSIDISGGVNKMTMEELLHQCYARRMLNQPAADDVDTYDKHFELLYDCLTALDFTRKFREIREGLCLLFYFRYKSEPIHTIFEHVKAHSEATVGIDIFPELPLEENIEPTFQPEVFSIKYLQDFGGLNIEWTDCLDEHLKIYAGRNAIRIFAHPTFFYNNLDLHGEERDYVEPTFYELSLTYALLFRPTSRSNLKHLKRYITAGKDQEIAWHKCVTFNSRPIHRHMSPWAKEKTDGIPKILDINPVQHPTKNILSESFYRCTLPPNIQVAFNIAKPSSAVRGIAGAWNQHRETTTSMRQISELVPNCPEDLVFMITSLMENNLEDTEAYIRFAYFAPRLRRLKMYLDSRQPSTIRELWSDRRDYRSWCTFWGAWIFGSCILLLMLIILGVQLAQVATLYSL
;
A
#
# COMPACT_ATOMS: atom_id res chain seq x y z
N MET A 1 -66.43 -22.35 -19.82
CA MET A 1 -65.30 -22.80 -18.99
C MET A 1 -63.92 -22.45 -19.56
N SER A 2 -63.73 -22.31 -20.88
CA SER A 2 -62.43 -21.90 -21.47
C SER A 2 -62.13 -20.39 -21.37
N ASP A 3 -63.14 -19.53 -21.49
CA ASP A 3 -62.94 -18.06 -21.50
C ASP A 3 -62.74 -17.43 -20.10
N GLU A 4 -63.16 -18.13 -19.05
CA GLU A 4 -63.10 -17.63 -17.67
C GLU A 4 -61.72 -17.90 -17.05
N ALA A 5 -61.09 -19.03 -17.38
CA ALA A 5 -59.72 -19.35 -16.98
C ALA A 5 -58.67 -18.48 -17.69
N SER A 6 -58.92 -18.08 -18.94
CA SER A 6 -58.04 -17.15 -19.68
C SER A 6 -58.07 -15.74 -19.08
N LYS A 7 -59.23 -15.24 -18.65
CA LYS A 7 -59.34 -13.92 -18.01
C LYS A 7 -58.73 -13.87 -16.62
N ILE A 8 -58.82 -14.95 -15.84
CA ILE A 8 -58.22 -15.03 -14.51
C ILE A 8 -56.68 -15.07 -14.61
N CYS A 9 -56.13 -15.80 -15.58
CA CYS A 9 -54.68 -15.86 -15.82
C CYS A 9 -54.09 -14.49 -16.23
N ASP A 10 -54.78 -13.75 -17.10
CA ASP A 10 -54.37 -12.40 -17.49
C ASP A 10 -54.41 -11.42 -16.31
N GLN A 11 -55.39 -11.56 -15.42
CA GLN A 11 -55.56 -10.68 -14.27
C GLN A 11 -54.52 -10.93 -13.17
N ASP A 12 -54.16 -12.18 -12.92
CA ASP A 12 -53.05 -12.55 -12.02
C ASP A 12 -51.68 -12.12 -12.57
N THR A 13 -51.52 -12.19 -13.90
CA THR A 13 -50.29 -11.72 -14.56
C THR A 13 -50.18 -10.19 -14.47
N VAL A 14 -51.28 -9.46 -14.69
CA VAL A 14 -51.32 -8.00 -14.51
C VAL A 14 -51.08 -7.59 -13.06
N GLN A 15 -51.60 -8.35 -12.10
CA GLN A 15 -51.38 -8.10 -10.68
C GLN A 15 -49.91 -8.34 -10.29
N SER A 16 -49.31 -9.44 -10.76
CA SER A 16 -47.89 -9.75 -10.54
C SER A 16 -46.96 -8.69 -11.14
N VAL A 17 -47.29 -8.17 -12.34
CA VAL A 17 -46.54 -7.08 -12.98
C VAL A 17 -46.68 -5.78 -12.18
N ARG A 18 -47.84 -5.48 -11.60
CA ARG A 18 -48.03 -4.31 -10.74
C ARG A 18 -47.25 -4.43 -9.43
N GLU A 19 -47.25 -5.60 -8.81
CA GLU A 19 -46.48 -5.87 -7.59
C GLU A 19 -44.97 -5.78 -7.84
N LEU A 20 -44.50 -6.35 -8.96
CA LEU A 20 -43.12 -6.21 -9.39
C LEU A 20 -42.75 -4.74 -9.66
N THR A 21 -43.63 -3.99 -10.34
CA THR A 21 -43.42 -2.57 -10.61
C THR A 21 -43.35 -1.77 -9.31
N ALA A 22 -44.23 -2.04 -8.35
CA ALA A 22 -44.23 -1.39 -7.04
C ALA A 22 -42.96 -1.73 -6.24
N SER A 23 -42.50 -2.98 -6.29
CA SER A 23 -41.29 -3.44 -5.62
C SER A 23 -40.02 -2.82 -6.24
N VAL A 24 -39.96 -2.74 -7.59
CA VAL A 24 -38.90 -2.04 -8.32
C VAL A 24 -38.91 -0.55 -7.98
N GLN A 25 -40.08 0.10 -7.92
CA GLN A 25 -40.20 1.51 -7.54
C GLN A 25 -39.75 1.74 -6.09
N GLY A 26 -40.09 0.81 -5.19
CA GLY A 26 -39.62 0.82 -3.79
C GLY A 26 -38.11 0.72 -3.69
N LEU A 27 -37.51 -0.22 -4.44
CA LEU A 27 -36.04 -0.38 -4.50
C LEU A 27 -35.37 0.87 -5.08
N LEU A 28 -35.93 1.45 -6.14
CA LEU A 28 -35.42 2.69 -6.77
C LEU A 28 -35.46 3.87 -5.79
N ASN A 29 -36.53 3.99 -5.01
CA ASN A 29 -36.65 5.01 -3.98
C ASN A 29 -35.64 4.79 -2.85
N THR A 30 -35.40 3.55 -2.41
CA THR A 30 -34.36 3.25 -1.43
C THR A 30 -32.96 3.59 -1.96
N ILE A 31 -32.66 3.25 -3.21
CA ILE A 31 -31.39 3.58 -3.87
C ILE A 31 -31.22 5.10 -4.01
N ILE A 32 -32.28 5.84 -4.37
CA ILE A 32 -32.26 7.30 -4.45
C ILE A 32 -32.05 7.93 -3.06
N LEU A 33 -32.71 7.40 -2.03
CA LEU A 33 -32.57 7.86 -0.65
C LEU A 33 -31.15 7.60 -0.11
N ASP A 34 -30.58 6.43 -0.45
CA ASP A 34 -29.22 6.05 -0.08
C ASP A 34 -28.18 6.92 -0.81
N ARG A 35 -28.44 7.25 -2.08
CA ARG A 35 -27.63 8.20 -2.88
C ARG A 35 -27.70 9.62 -2.35
N GLN A 36 -28.85 10.05 -1.81
CA GLN A 36 -29.01 11.36 -1.15
C GLN A 36 -28.37 11.39 0.25
N ASN A 37 -28.43 10.30 1.00
CA ASN A 37 -27.72 10.13 2.27
C ASN A 37 -26.20 10.06 2.08
N SER A 38 -25.74 9.55 0.93
CA SER A 38 -24.33 9.51 0.52
C SER A 38 -23.81 10.83 -0.06
N SER A 39 -24.58 11.93 0.03
CA SER A 39 -24.14 13.25 -0.44
C SER A 39 -22.88 13.71 0.30
N PRO A 40 -21.81 14.11 -0.41
CA PRO A 40 -20.58 14.64 0.19
C PRO A 40 -20.80 15.86 1.11
N VAL A 41 -21.91 16.58 0.92
CA VAL A 41 -22.26 17.77 1.71
C VAL A 41 -22.88 17.38 3.05
N LYS A 42 -23.73 16.33 3.07
CA LYS A 42 -24.33 15.81 4.30
C LYS A 42 -23.28 15.08 5.14
N SER A 43 -22.45 14.25 4.50
CA SER A 43 -21.33 13.58 5.19
C SER A 43 -20.33 14.57 5.79
N ARG A 44 -20.04 15.70 5.13
CA ARG A 44 -19.21 16.77 5.70
C ARG A 44 -19.86 17.49 6.88
N LYS A 45 -21.18 17.69 6.85
CA LYS A 45 -21.90 18.29 7.97
C LYS A 45 -21.89 17.35 9.18
N ASP A 46 -22.18 16.08 8.95
CA ASP A 46 -22.15 15.03 9.97
C ASP A 46 -20.72 14.76 10.49
N ALA A 47 -19.68 14.96 9.66
CA ALA A 47 -18.28 14.89 10.06
C ALA A 47 -17.87 16.09 10.93
N LYS A 48 -18.30 17.31 10.56
CA LYS A 48 -18.06 18.53 11.37
C LYS A 48 -18.75 18.46 12.74
N GLU A 49 -19.95 17.91 12.82
CA GLU A 49 -20.66 17.73 14.09
C GLU A 49 -19.96 16.72 15.03
N ARG A 50 -19.18 15.79 14.46
CA ARG A 50 -18.39 14.77 15.17
C ARG A 50 -16.89 15.11 15.28
N ASP A 51 -16.48 16.31 14.86
CA ASP A 51 -15.06 16.72 14.89
C ASP A 51 -14.63 17.12 16.30
N GLU A 52 -14.33 16.11 17.11
CA GLU A 52 -13.86 16.29 18.50
C GLU A 52 -12.53 17.03 18.59
N VAL A 53 -11.68 16.94 17.54
CA VAL A 53 -10.42 17.68 17.46
C VAL A 53 -10.70 19.18 17.39
N VAL A 54 -11.56 19.63 16.47
CA VAL A 54 -11.92 21.05 16.35
C VAL A 54 -12.65 21.55 17.59
N LYS A 55 -13.51 20.74 18.20
CA LYS A 55 -14.16 21.12 19.47
C LYS A 55 -13.13 21.37 20.56
N ALA A 56 -12.16 20.47 20.75
CA ALA A 56 -11.11 20.63 21.72
C ALA A 56 -10.20 21.84 21.41
N ILE A 57 -9.86 22.08 20.13
CA ILE A 57 -9.08 23.25 19.72
C ILE A 57 -9.84 24.55 20.06
N ASN A 58 -11.11 24.66 19.64
CA ASN A 58 -11.91 25.86 19.87
C ASN A 58 -12.08 26.14 21.36
N GLU A 59 -12.38 25.11 22.15
CA GLU A 59 -12.53 25.23 23.61
C GLU A 59 -11.22 25.67 24.27
N GLN A 60 -10.07 25.14 23.83
CA GLN A 60 -8.77 25.58 24.31
C GLN A 60 -8.43 27.02 23.87
N CYS A 61 -8.85 27.44 22.68
CA CYS A 61 -8.69 28.82 22.22
C CYS A 61 -9.57 29.80 23.03
N GLU A 62 -10.76 29.39 23.44
CA GLU A 62 -11.70 30.21 24.21
C GLU A 62 -11.32 30.30 25.70
N ASN A 63 -10.95 29.17 26.30
CA ASN A 63 -10.72 29.05 27.75
C ASN A 63 -9.23 29.08 28.15
N GLY A 64 -8.33 29.01 27.17
CA GLY A 64 -6.90 28.81 27.40
C GLY A 64 -6.51 27.33 27.55
N PRO A 65 -5.21 27.00 27.46
CA PRO A 65 -4.72 25.66 27.75
C PRO A 65 -4.95 25.30 29.23
N PRO A 66 -5.19 24.02 29.54
CA PRO A 66 -5.21 23.57 30.93
C PRO A 66 -3.91 23.96 31.65
N GLU A 67 -4.02 24.52 32.86
CA GLU A 67 -2.85 24.96 33.64
C GLU A 67 -2.14 23.81 34.37
N ARG A 68 -2.80 22.67 34.52
CA ARG A 68 -2.28 21.49 35.23
C ARG A 68 -2.70 20.20 34.53
N VAL A 69 -1.85 19.18 34.67
CA VAL A 69 -2.14 17.83 34.18
C VAL A 69 -3.27 17.19 35.02
N PRO A 70 -4.39 16.78 34.40
CA PRO A 70 -5.49 16.10 35.10
C PRO A 70 -5.07 14.73 35.62
N ASP A 71 -5.57 14.37 36.80
CA ASP A 71 -5.33 13.08 37.45
C ASP A 71 -3.84 12.72 37.61
N TRP A 72 -2.98 13.75 37.73
CA TRP A 72 -1.54 13.58 37.82
C TRP A 72 -1.17 12.67 39.00
N LYS A 73 -0.39 11.64 38.69
CA LYS A 73 0.18 10.69 39.65
C LYS A 73 1.62 10.45 39.28
N GLU A 74 2.50 10.47 40.28
CA GLU A 74 3.90 10.09 40.09
C GLU A 74 3.99 8.63 39.65
N ILE A 75 4.74 8.39 38.58
CA ILE A 75 4.93 7.05 38.03
C ILE A 75 6.16 6.42 38.68
N GLU A 76 5.97 5.21 39.22
CA GLU A 76 7.07 4.44 39.80
C GLU A 76 8.11 4.11 38.73
N LEU A 77 9.36 4.54 38.97
CA LEU A 77 10.47 4.29 38.08
C LEU A 77 10.93 2.84 38.21
N MET A 78 11.04 2.18 37.07
CA MET A 78 11.62 0.84 37.00
C MET A 78 13.10 0.89 37.40
N PRO A 79 13.59 -0.09 38.17
CA PRO A 79 15.01 -0.27 38.44
C PRO A 79 15.80 -0.38 37.15
N VAL A 80 17.01 0.21 37.11
CA VAL A 80 17.85 0.22 35.90
C VAL A 80 18.21 -1.20 35.48
N GLU A 81 18.47 -2.07 36.46
CA GLU A 81 18.77 -3.48 36.25
C GLU A 81 17.59 -4.22 35.59
N GLU A 82 16.35 -3.90 35.96
CA GLU A 82 15.15 -4.48 35.36
C GLU A 82 14.96 -3.98 33.92
N ILE A 83 15.18 -2.68 33.66
CA ILE A 83 15.14 -2.10 32.31
C ILE A 83 16.16 -2.80 31.41
N GLU A 84 17.40 -2.93 31.88
CA GLU A 84 18.46 -3.62 31.14
C GLU A 84 18.13 -5.10 30.90
N THR A 85 17.59 -5.78 31.92
CA THR A 85 17.18 -7.19 31.80
C THR A 85 16.09 -7.36 30.76
N LYS A 86 15.07 -6.48 30.74
CA LYS A 86 14.02 -6.50 29.71
C LYS A 86 14.57 -6.19 28.32
N ARG A 87 15.49 -5.22 28.20
CA ARG A 87 16.14 -4.88 26.92
C ARG A 87 16.97 -6.07 26.40
N LYS A 88 17.80 -6.66 27.24
CA LYS A 88 18.60 -7.87 26.92
C LYS A 88 17.70 -9.05 26.57
N GLY A 89 16.60 -9.25 27.31
CA GLY A 89 15.63 -10.31 27.04
C GLY A 89 14.96 -10.19 25.67
N ASN A 90 14.57 -8.99 25.24
CA ASN A 90 14.01 -8.78 23.90
C ASN A 90 15.04 -9.03 22.79
N ALA A 91 16.25 -8.51 22.95
CA ALA A 91 17.34 -8.77 22.01
C ALA A 91 17.63 -10.27 21.92
N GLN A 92 17.75 -10.95 23.07
CA GLN A 92 18.00 -12.39 23.13
C GLN A 92 16.87 -13.20 22.50
N LYS A 93 15.60 -12.82 22.70
CA LYS A 93 14.46 -13.49 22.05
C LYS A 93 14.54 -13.41 20.52
N TYR A 94 15.00 -12.28 19.99
CA TYR A 94 15.20 -12.13 18.55
C TYR A 94 16.41 -12.93 18.05
N GLU A 95 17.51 -12.93 18.79
CA GLU A 95 18.69 -13.76 18.48
C GLU A 95 18.37 -15.27 18.54
N ASP A 96 17.68 -15.73 19.58
CA ASP A 96 17.29 -17.13 19.78
C ASP A 96 16.37 -17.62 18.67
N PHE A 97 15.47 -16.78 18.18
CA PHE A 97 14.62 -17.11 17.05
C PHE A 97 15.45 -17.45 15.81
N TRP A 98 16.50 -16.68 15.53
CA TRP A 98 17.35 -16.90 14.35
C TRP A 98 18.41 -17.97 14.53
N LYS A 99 18.78 -18.32 15.77
CA LYS A 99 19.91 -19.21 16.08
C LYS A 99 19.90 -20.54 15.32
N ASP A 100 18.74 -21.19 15.23
CA ASP A 100 18.58 -22.49 14.57
C ASP A 100 17.95 -22.38 13.17
N LEU A 101 17.50 -21.18 12.77
CA LEU A 101 16.83 -20.91 11.50
C LEU A 101 17.72 -20.23 10.46
N ASP A 102 18.77 -19.52 10.88
CA ASP A 102 19.56 -18.65 10.01
C ASP A 102 20.53 -19.41 9.09
N GLU A 103 20.10 -19.61 7.85
CA GLU A 103 20.87 -20.11 6.71
C GLU A 103 21.53 -18.96 5.90
N SER A 104 21.78 -17.79 6.50
CA SER A 104 22.46 -16.67 5.82
C SER A 104 23.88 -17.05 5.39
N THR A 105 24.15 -16.91 4.09
CA THR A 105 25.51 -17.04 3.55
C THR A 105 26.37 -15.84 3.95
N GLN A 106 27.69 -15.99 3.96
CA GLN A 106 28.60 -14.87 4.25
C GLN A 106 28.42 -13.70 3.26
N SER A 107 28.12 -14.02 2.00
CA SER A 107 27.84 -13.00 0.98
C SER A 107 26.61 -12.18 1.33
N GLU A 108 25.56 -12.81 1.86
CA GLU A 108 24.32 -12.12 2.25
C GLU A 108 24.52 -11.28 3.50
N LYS A 109 25.27 -11.78 4.49
CA LYS A 109 25.68 -11.01 5.67
C LYS A 109 26.43 -9.74 5.27
N ASN A 110 27.41 -9.87 4.38
CA ASN A 110 28.18 -8.75 3.87
C ASN A 110 27.31 -7.77 3.08
N ALA A 111 26.41 -8.27 2.22
CA ALA A 111 25.51 -7.45 1.43
C ALA A 111 24.52 -6.66 2.31
N ALA A 112 23.95 -7.30 3.34
CA ALA A 112 23.07 -6.65 4.30
C ALA A 112 23.83 -5.56 5.06
N LEU A 113 25.01 -5.86 5.62
CA LEU A 113 25.82 -4.87 6.32
C LEU A 113 26.19 -3.68 5.42
N GLN A 114 26.58 -3.95 4.18
CA GLN A 114 26.92 -2.91 3.20
C GLN A 114 25.71 -2.05 2.85
N ALA A 115 24.52 -2.64 2.64
CA ALA A 115 23.30 -1.92 2.33
C ALA A 115 22.91 -0.95 3.46
N TYR A 116 22.93 -1.43 4.71
CA TYR A 116 22.63 -0.59 5.89
C TYR A 116 23.67 0.52 6.06
N THR A 117 24.97 0.19 5.99
CA THR A 117 26.06 1.17 6.12
C THR A 117 25.96 2.24 5.04
N SER A 118 25.69 1.84 3.79
CA SER A 118 25.53 2.76 2.67
C SER A 118 24.27 3.63 2.81
N ALA A 119 23.17 3.08 3.33
CA ALA A 119 21.94 3.85 3.50
C ALA A 119 22.06 4.85 4.64
N PHE A 120 22.60 4.44 5.80
CA PHE A 120 22.74 5.31 6.97
C PHE A 120 23.74 6.44 6.77
N SER A 121 24.88 6.16 6.11
CA SER A 121 25.85 7.22 5.76
C SER A 121 25.29 8.28 4.82
N ARG A 122 24.23 7.93 4.07
CA ARG A 122 23.56 8.82 3.12
C ARG A 122 22.23 9.33 3.62
N PHE A 123 21.85 9.06 4.88
CA PHE A 123 20.51 9.32 5.36
C PHE A 123 20.04 10.76 5.14
N GLN A 124 20.94 11.74 5.18
CA GLN A 124 20.62 13.12 4.80
C GLN A 124 20.16 13.27 3.33
N GLU A 125 20.89 12.69 2.37
CA GLU A 125 20.48 12.66 0.97
C GLU A 125 19.14 11.93 0.83
N ILE A 126 18.96 10.82 1.57
CA ILE A 126 17.71 10.05 1.58
C ILE A 126 16.57 10.94 2.06
N TYR A 127 16.74 11.62 3.19
CA TYR A 127 15.76 12.55 3.76
C TYR A 127 15.38 13.65 2.77
N GLU A 128 16.33 14.20 2.02
CA GLU A 128 16.03 15.20 0.97
C GLU A 128 15.27 14.60 -0.24
N LEU A 129 15.54 13.34 -0.60
CA LEU A 129 14.95 12.68 -1.76
C LEU A 129 13.54 12.12 -1.50
N ILE A 130 13.35 11.48 -0.36
CA ILE A 130 12.08 10.82 0.01
C ILE A 130 11.26 11.61 1.03
N GLY A 131 11.91 12.50 1.79
CA GLY A 131 11.23 13.35 2.76
C GLY A 131 10.46 14.49 2.13
N TRP A 132 9.71 15.17 2.98
CA TRP A 132 8.73 16.16 2.57
C TRP A 132 9.18 17.61 2.83
N GLY A 133 10.07 17.80 3.82
CA GLY A 133 10.48 19.12 4.28
C GLY A 133 11.63 19.78 3.53
N ARG A 134 11.74 21.10 3.71
CA ARG A 134 12.88 21.93 3.24
C ARG A 134 14.01 22.05 4.25
N SER A 135 13.85 21.51 5.46
CA SER A 135 14.89 21.63 6.49
C SER A 135 16.11 20.82 6.10
N LYS A 136 17.27 21.45 6.24
CA LYS A 136 18.58 20.80 6.06
C LYS A 136 19.11 20.21 7.36
N ASP A 137 18.46 20.48 8.49
CA ASP A 137 18.82 19.92 9.79
C ASP A 137 18.20 18.52 9.92
N VAL A 138 19.00 17.52 9.60
CA VAL A 138 18.59 16.12 9.66
C VAL A 138 18.74 15.59 11.07
N MET A 139 17.66 15.01 11.59
CA MET A 139 17.61 14.49 12.96
C MET A 139 18.59 13.34 13.20
N PHE A 140 18.73 12.44 12.24
CA PHE A 140 19.51 11.22 12.38
C PHE A 140 20.81 11.31 11.60
N ASP A 141 21.93 11.15 12.29
CA ASP A 141 23.24 10.98 11.67
C ASP A 141 23.61 9.49 11.52
N ASN A 142 24.69 9.24 10.78
CA ASN A 142 25.18 7.88 10.55
C ASN A 142 25.57 7.15 11.85
N SER A 143 26.15 7.87 12.82
CA SER A 143 26.64 7.27 14.07
C SER A 143 25.47 6.74 14.89
N ILE A 144 24.45 7.57 15.09
CA ILE A 144 23.25 7.25 15.87
C ILE A 144 22.48 6.10 15.23
N LEU A 145 22.28 6.12 13.91
CA LEU A 145 21.59 5.02 13.21
C LEU A 145 22.38 3.71 13.25
N THR A 146 23.71 3.78 13.12
CA THR A 146 24.56 2.58 13.18
C THR A 146 24.55 1.96 14.58
N GLU A 147 24.68 2.78 15.63
CA GLU A 147 24.64 2.31 17.02
C GLU A 147 23.29 1.66 17.38
N ASN A 148 22.20 2.17 16.80
CA ASN A 148 20.84 1.70 17.09
C ASN A 148 20.26 0.74 16.04
N ARG A 149 21.06 0.28 15.08
CA ARG A 149 20.60 -0.59 13.98
C ARG A 149 19.83 -1.80 14.49
N ASP A 150 20.45 -2.56 15.38
CA ASP A 150 19.90 -3.84 15.85
C ASP A 150 18.68 -3.62 16.73
N LEU A 151 18.66 -2.53 17.51
CA LEU A 151 17.50 -2.10 18.28
C LEU A 151 16.30 -1.80 17.35
N LEU A 152 16.51 -1.04 16.27
CA LEU A 152 15.45 -0.68 15.32
C LEU A 152 14.92 -1.90 14.57
N ILE A 153 15.81 -2.77 14.08
CA ILE A 153 15.43 -3.99 13.37
C ILE A 153 14.63 -4.91 14.30
N GLU A 154 15.16 -5.20 15.49
CA GLU A 154 14.50 -6.05 16.46
C GLU A 154 13.14 -5.47 16.79
N SER A 155 13.06 -4.21 17.19
CA SER A 155 11.84 -3.59 17.74
C SER A 155 10.75 -3.29 16.71
N ILE A 156 11.10 -3.05 15.45
CA ILE A 156 10.14 -2.77 14.38
C ILE A 156 9.73 -4.08 13.69
N PHE A 157 10.68 -4.89 13.21
CA PHE A 157 10.38 -6.02 12.33
C PHE A 157 10.41 -7.40 12.97
N GLY A 158 11.01 -7.57 14.16
CA GLY A 158 10.99 -8.83 14.90
C GLY A 158 9.62 -9.52 15.03
N ILE A 159 8.51 -8.78 15.14
CA ILE A 159 7.16 -9.36 15.17
C ILE A 159 6.74 -10.00 13.85
N GLU A 160 7.17 -9.45 12.71
CA GLU A 160 6.94 -10.08 11.40
C GLU A 160 7.57 -11.47 11.38
N ALA A 161 8.83 -11.58 11.83
CA ALA A 161 9.55 -12.84 11.87
C ALA A 161 8.81 -13.89 12.73
N TYR A 162 8.35 -13.49 13.92
CA TYR A 162 7.58 -14.37 14.80
C TYR A 162 6.23 -14.77 14.21
N ARG A 163 5.50 -13.83 13.57
CA ARG A 163 4.19 -14.10 13.00
C ARG A 163 4.26 -14.94 11.74
N MET A 164 5.24 -14.69 10.87
CA MET A 164 5.51 -15.55 9.73
C MET A 164 5.66 -17.00 10.21
N ALA A 165 6.53 -17.24 11.21
CA ALA A 165 6.69 -18.57 11.80
C ALA A 165 5.38 -19.13 12.42
N TYR A 166 4.62 -18.32 13.13
CA TYR A 166 3.34 -18.72 13.76
C TYR A 166 2.30 -19.19 12.72
N PHE A 167 2.12 -18.43 11.64
CA PHE A 167 1.20 -18.76 10.55
C PHE A 167 1.73 -19.87 9.62
N ARG A 168 2.79 -20.58 10.02
CA ARG A 168 3.50 -21.60 9.22
C ARG A 168 3.90 -21.09 7.83
N ILE A 169 4.06 -19.77 7.71
CA ILE A 169 4.77 -19.14 6.63
C ILE A 169 6.22 -19.45 6.96
N SER A 170 6.87 -20.33 6.22
CA SER A 170 8.30 -20.57 6.47
C SER A 170 8.96 -19.20 6.46
N PRO A 171 9.55 -18.72 7.57
CA PRO A 171 10.22 -17.44 7.55
C PRO A 171 11.34 -17.50 6.51
N GLU A 172 11.71 -16.34 5.94
CA GLU A 172 12.93 -16.23 5.16
C GLU A 172 14.06 -16.89 5.94
N LYS A 173 14.59 -18.01 5.43
CA LYS A 173 15.60 -18.79 6.16
C LYS A 173 16.91 -18.03 6.34
N SER A 174 17.13 -16.94 5.62
CA SER A 174 18.27 -16.06 5.84
C SER A 174 17.81 -14.83 6.61
N ARG A 175 18.30 -14.67 7.84
CA ARG A 175 18.15 -13.43 8.62
C ARG A 175 18.65 -12.21 7.84
N SER A 176 19.75 -12.36 7.11
CA SER A 176 20.33 -11.26 6.34
C SER A 176 19.40 -10.79 5.21
N LEU A 177 18.69 -11.72 4.56
CA LEU A 177 17.66 -11.39 3.55
C LEU A 177 16.41 -10.77 4.16
N PHE A 178 16.04 -11.24 5.35
CA PHE A 178 14.95 -10.65 6.09
C PHE A 178 15.28 -9.18 6.45
N GLU A 179 16.45 -8.94 7.03
CA GLU A 179 16.85 -7.59 7.43
C GLU A 179 17.05 -6.66 6.23
N ILE A 180 17.71 -7.11 5.16
CA ILE A 180 17.96 -6.28 3.98
C ILE A 180 16.64 -5.88 3.29
N SER A 181 15.67 -6.79 3.18
CA SER A 181 14.40 -6.50 2.51
C SER A 181 13.53 -5.47 3.22
N ARG A 182 13.70 -5.28 4.54
CA ARG A 182 12.96 -4.29 5.35
C ARG A 182 13.62 -2.91 5.39
N LEU A 183 14.86 -2.78 4.89
CA LEU A 183 15.59 -1.52 4.87
C LEU A 183 14.80 -0.35 4.22
N PRO A 184 14.14 -0.51 3.05
CA PRO A 184 13.35 0.58 2.46
C PRO A 184 12.24 1.09 3.38
N ARG A 185 11.54 0.18 4.09
CA ARG A 185 10.49 0.51 5.04
C ARG A 185 11.05 1.20 6.28
N LEU A 186 12.19 0.73 6.79
CA LEU A 186 12.88 1.36 7.91
C LEU A 186 13.23 2.81 7.59
N LEU A 187 13.82 3.06 6.41
CA LEU A 187 14.17 4.41 5.97
C LEU A 187 12.94 5.30 5.84
N THR A 188 11.83 4.78 5.30
CA THR A 188 10.55 5.49 5.26
C THR A 188 10.08 5.87 6.67
N ILE A 189 10.10 4.95 7.64
CA ILE A 189 9.71 5.23 9.05
C ILE A 189 10.60 6.31 9.66
N LEU A 190 11.92 6.22 9.45
CA LEU A 190 12.87 7.20 9.98
C LEU A 190 12.67 8.60 9.35
N VAL A 191 12.38 8.66 8.05
CA VAL A 191 12.09 9.94 7.38
C VAL A 191 10.76 10.52 7.85
N ARG A 192 9.73 9.68 8.02
CA ARG A 192 8.43 10.06 8.61
C ARG A 192 8.63 10.76 9.96
N ILE A 193 9.26 10.09 10.91
CA ILE A 193 9.44 10.68 12.24
C ILE A 193 10.35 11.92 12.22
N ALA A 194 11.43 11.91 11.43
CA ALA A 194 12.32 13.08 11.33
C ALA A 194 11.60 14.32 10.77
N CYS A 195 10.63 14.16 9.86
CA CYS A 195 9.87 15.29 9.32
C CYS A 195 8.94 15.94 10.36
N ARG A 196 8.40 15.19 11.33
CA ARG A 196 7.48 15.75 12.35
C ARG A 196 8.17 16.27 13.60
N GLN A 197 9.44 15.95 13.80
CA GLN A 197 10.20 16.38 14.97
C GLN A 197 10.82 17.78 14.83
N ILE A 198 10.50 18.51 13.75
CA ILE A 198 10.93 19.88 13.52
C ILE A 198 9.75 20.81 13.81
N TYR A 199 9.87 21.61 14.87
CA TYR A 199 8.85 22.58 15.26
C TYR A 199 9.21 23.93 14.69
N PHE A 200 8.29 24.55 13.95
CA PHE A 200 8.45 25.92 13.49
C PHE A 200 7.76 26.85 14.48
N VAL A 201 8.56 27.43 15.39
CA VAL A 201 8.05 28.43 16.32
C VAL A 201 8.04 29.78 15.60
N GLY A 202 6.84 30.25 15.26
CA GLY A 202 6.65 31.54 14.63
C GLY A 202 6.95 32.66 15.63
N ALA A 203 8.01 33.44 15.39
CA ALA A 203 8.05 34.80 15.90
C ALA A 203 6.91 35.56 15.22
N CYS A 204 6.00 36.17 15.98
CA CYS A 204 5.00 37.10 15.43
C CYS A 204 5.68 38.40 14.95
N GLY A 205 6.56 38.32 13.94
CA GLY A 205 7.37 39.41 13.39
C GLY A 205 8.23 38.95 12.20
N GLU A 206 8.95 39.88 11.54
CA GLU A 206 9.77 39.68 10.32
C GLU A 206 10.99 38.73 10.49
N GLY A 207 11.06 37.93 11.56
CA GLY A 207 12.15 36.99 11.80
C GLY A 207 11.98 35.66 11.07
N GLU A 208 13.09 35.04 10.66
CA GLU A 208 13.11 33.66 10.18
C GLU A 208 12.56 32.72 11.28
N PRO A 209 11.68 31.76 10.94
CA PRO A 209 11.10 30.85 11.92
C PRO A 209 12.19 30.06 12.65
N VAL A 210 12.12 30.02 13.98
CA VAL A 210 13.08 29.25 14.79
C VAL A 210 12.67 27.78 14.72
N GLN A 211 13.59 26.94 14.27
CA GLN A 211 13.42 25.49 14.31
C GLN A 211 13.79 25.00 15.71
N GLU A 212 12.81 24.44 16.42
CA GLU A 212 13.02 23.78 17.70
C GLU A 212 12.95 22.26 17.52
N ARG A 213 13.83 21.55 18.24
CA ARG A 213 13.83 20.09 18.33
C ARG A 213 13.80 19.71 19.82
N PRO A 214 12.61 19.38 20.37
CA PRO A 214 12.45 19.13 21.81
C PRO A 214 13.13 17.85 22.28
N PHE A 215 13.39 16.90 21.37
CA PHE A 215 13.95 15.59 21.71
C PHE A 215 15.24 15.29 20.95
N SER A 216 16.19 14.66 21.65
CA SER A 216 17.38 14.10 21.01
C SER A 216 17.00 12.93 20.09
N ALA A 217 17.81 12.67 19.07
CA ALA A 217 17.62 11.52 18.19
C ALA A 217 17.62 10.17 18.95
N GLY A 218 18.47 10.05 19.98
CA GLY A 218 18.50 8.87 20.85
C GLY A 218 17.21 8.68 21.65
N THR A 219 16.61 9.77 22.15
CA THR A 219 15.31 9.74 22.83
C THR A 219 14.22 9.23 21.88
N VAL A 220 14.15 9.79 20.67
CA VAL A 220 13.14 9.42 19.68
C VAL A 220 13.29 7.98 19.21
N ILE A 221 14.50 7.48 18.97
CA ILE A 221 14.74 6.07 18.63
C ILE A 221 14.28 5.15 19.77
N ASN A 222 14.57 5.51 21.02
CA ASN A 222 14.18 4.71 22.17
C ASN A 222 12.66 4.65 22.34
N VAL A 223 11.97 5.79 22.18
CA VAL A 223 10.50 5.85 22.22
C VAL A 223 9.91 5.08 21.04
N LEU A 224 10.37 5.30 19.81
CA LEU A 224 9.92 4.57 18.62
C LEU A 224 10.07 3.05 18.80
N ALA A 225 11.22 2.58 19.26
CA ALA A 225 11.47 1.17 19.54
C ALA A 225 10.55 0.63 20.64
N HIS A 226 10.20 1.45 21.63
CA HIS A 226 9.25 1.04 22.66
C HIS A 226 7.82 0.96 22.14
N VAL A 227 7.35 1.98 21.42
CA VAL A 227 6.03 2.01 20.78
C VAL A 227 5.89 0.79 19.87
N ALA A 228 6.87 0.55 19.01
CA ALA A 228 6.87 -0.60 18.11
C ALA A 228 6.75 -1.92 18.89
N ARG A 229 7.46 -2.09 20.01
CA ARG A 229 7.33 -3.28 20.88
C ARG A 229 5.99 -3.39 21.60
N SER A 230 5.45 -2.29 22.11
CA SER A 230 4.18 -2.28 22.84
C SER A 230 3.01 -2.63 21.94
N LEU A 231 3.08 -2.24 20.66
CA LEU A 231 2.12 -2.69 19.64
C LEU A 231 2.21 -4.20 19.34
N ARG A 232 3.34 -4.86 19.64
CA ARG A 232 3.50 -6.33 19.47
C ARG A 232 2.85 -7.15 20.57
N SER A 233 2.79 -6.61 21.78
CA SER A 233 2.24 -7.32 22.94
C SER A 233 0.72 -7.46 22.89
N ILE A 234 0.08 -6.98 21.83
CA ILE A 234 -1.36 -7.01 21.65
C ILE A 234 -1.74 -8.17 20.72
N ASP A 235 -2.78 -8.89 21.13
CA ASP A 235 -2.82 -10.34 21.26
C ASP A 235 -2.88 -11.14 19.94
N ILE A 236 -2.18 -12.28 19.94
CA ILE A 236 -2.24 -13.38 18.96
C ILE A 236 -3.48 -14.27 19.22
N SER A 237 -4.36 -13.93 20.17
CA SER A 237 -5.52 -14.74 20.53
C SER A 237 -6.82 -14.04 20.96
N GLY A 238 -6.98 -12.70 20.88
CA GLY A 238 -8.29 -12.10 21.18
C GLY A 238 -8.39 -10.57 21.16
N GLY A 239 -8.83 -10.02 20.02
CA GLY A 239 -9.38 -8.66 19.89
C GLY A 239 -8.35 -7.51 19.84
N VAL A 240 -8.61 -6.50 19.01
CA VAL A 240 -7.64 -5.44 18.68
C VAL A 240 -7.55 -4.37 19.78
N ASN A 241 -6.30 -4.00 20.13
CA ASN A 241 -5.80 -2.81 20.85
C ASN A 241 -6.70 -2.10 21.88
N LYS A 242 -6.73 -2.64 23.12
CA LYS A 242 -7.12 -1.91 24.36
C LYS A 242 -6.07 -0.92 24.88
N MET A 243 -4.85 -0.95 24.34
CA MET A 243 -3.75 -0.09 24.77
C MET A 243 -4.12 1.38 24.54
N THR A 244 -3.99 2.19 25.59
CA THR A 244 -4.25 3.62 25.56
C THR A 244 -2.94 4.40 25.37
N MET A 245 -3.07 5.67 24.97
CA MET A 245 -1.91 6.55 24.81
C MET A 245 -1.29 6.93 26.16
N GLU A 246 -2.11 7.02 27.21
CA GLU A 246 -1.68 7.25 28.60
C GLU A 246 -0.82 6.10 29.13
N GLU A 247 -1.25 4.85 28.95
CA GLU A 247 -0.47 3.68 29.39
C GLU A 247 0.88 3.63 28.67
N LEU A 248 0.92 4.00 27.39
CA LEU A 248 2.15 4.01 26.61
C LEU A 248 3.13 5.08 27.13
N LEU A 249 2.60 6.27 27.46
CA LEU A 249 3.36 7.35 28.07
C LEU A 249 3.89 6.96 29.45
N HIS A 250 3.07 6.34 30.30
CA HIS A 250 3.48 5.87 31.62
C HIS A 250 4.58 4.82 31.52
N GLN A 251 4.53 3.92 30.52
CA GLN A 251 5.62 2.98 30.28
C GLN A 251 6.93 3.69 29.85
N CYS A 252 6.85 4.75 29.06
CA CYS A 252 8.02 5.58 28.72
C CYS A 252 8.63 6.25 29.96
N TYR A 253 7.80 6.78 30.88
CA TYR A 253 8.26 7.36 32.15
C TYR A 253 8.89 6.31 33.06
N ALA A 254 8.19 5.20 33.30
CA ALA A 254 8.68 4.11 34.14
C ALA A 254 10.03 3.57 33.65
N ARG A 255 10.25 3.53 32.32
CA ARG A 255 11.49 3.07 31.69
C ARG A 255 12.55 4.15 31.52
N ARG A 256 12.33 5.36 32.06
CA ARG A 256 13.29 6.49 31.99
C ARG A 256 13.65 6.90 30.55
N MET A 257 12.73 6.68 29.60
CA MET A 257 12.89 7.13 28.21
C MET A 257 12.52 8.60 28.06
N LEU A 258 11.51 9.01 28.83
CA LEU A 258 11.06 10.38 29.01
C LEU A 258 11.07 10.67 30.50
N ASN A 259 11.31 11.93 30.87
CA ASN A 259 11.25 12.36 32.26
C ASN A 259 9.82 12.83 32.53
N GLN A 260 9.15 12.28 33.55
CA GLN A 260 7.82 12.75 33.91
C GLN A 260 7.90 14.23 34.33
N PRO A 261 7.15 15.15 33.68
CA PRO A 261 7.16 16.54 34.06
C PRO A 261 6.35 16.78 35.34
N ALA A 262 6.58 17.94 35.96
CA ALA A 262 5.78 18.39 37.09
C ALA A 262 4.32 18.59 36.69
N ALA A 263 3.40 18.58 37.66
CA ALA A 263 1.96 18.68 37.39
C ALA A 263 1.54 19.98 36.70
N ASP A 264 2.35 21.03 36.81
CA ASP A 264 2.19 22.36 36.20
C ASP A 264 2.98 22.53 34.88
N ASP A 265 3.89 21.62 34.55
CA ASP A 265 4.64 21.64 33.28
C ASP A 265 3.86 20.91 32.18
N VAL A 266 2.79 21.57 31.76
CA VAL A 266 1.87 21.07 30.73
C VAL A 266 2.45 21.08 29.32
N ASP A 267 3.42 21.97 29.03
CA ASP A 267 4.07 22.06 27.71
C ASP A 267 4.96 20.84 27.43
N THR A 268 5.78 20.44 28.40
CA THR A 268 6.58 19.21 28.28
C THR A 268 5.67 17.98 28.15
N TYR A 269 4.55 17.96 28.88
CA TYR A 269 3.59 16.86 28.81
C TYR A 269 2.91 16.77 27.42
N ASP A 270 2.57 17.92 26.82
CA ASP A 270 2.04 18.00 25.45
C ASP A 270 3.05 17.43 24.44
N LYS A 271 4.29 17.92 24.48
CA LYS A 271 5.39 17.45 23.61
C LYS A 271 5.63 15.94 23.71
N HIS A 272 5.45 15.34 24.90
CA HIS A 272 5.55 13.89 25.06
C HIS A 272 4.44 13.12 24.34
N PHE A 273 3.19 13.60 24.41
CA PHE A 273 2.10 13.00 23.65
C PHE A 273 2.29 13.16 22.15
N GLU A 274 2.73 14.33 21.71
CA GLU A 274 3.05 14.56 20.31
C GLU A 274 4.12 13.60 19.80
N LEU A 275 5.18 13.33 20.57
CA LEU A 275 6.20 12.35 20.21
C LEU A 275 5.61 10.92 20.09
N LEU A 276 4.74 10.51 21.02
CA LEU A 276 4.09 9.20 20.94
C LEU A 276 3.20 9.09 19.69
N TYR A 277 2.42 10.13 19.42
CA TYR A 277 1.58 10.21 18.24
C TYR A 277 2.39 10.19 16.93
N ASP A 278 3.52 10.89 16.88
CA ASP A 278 4.47 10.85 15.77
C ASP A 278 5.07 9.45 15.56
N CYS A 279 5.41 8.74 16.65
CA CYS A 279 5.89 7.36 16.57
C CYS A 279 4.81 6.40 16.02
N LEU A 280 3.57 6.52 16.52
CA LEU A 280 2.43 5.70 16.09
C LEU A 280 2.13 5.91 14.61
N THR A 281 2.05 7.16 14.17
CA THR A 281 1.78 7.54 12.78
C THR A 281 2.92 7.19 11.83
N ALA A 282 4.18 7.24 12.28
CA ALA A 282 5.33 6.81 11.48
C ALA A 282 5.29 5.30 11.17
N LEU A 283 4.79 4.50 12.11
CA LEU A 283 4.62 3.05 11.99
C LEU A 283 3.36 2.63 11.21
N ASP A 284 2.43 3.55 10.99
CA ASP A 284 1.17 3.29 10.30
C ASP A 284 1.26 3.48 8.78
N PHE A 285 1.23 2.37 8.05
CA PHE A 285 1.22 2.35 6.57
C PHE A 285 -0.20 2.20 6.01
N THR A 286 -1.22 2.09 6.86
CA THR A 286 -2.62 2.01 6.41
C THR A 286 -3.14 3.37 5.95
N ARG A 287 -2.57 4.45 6.51
CA ARG A 287 -2.92 5.84 6.22
C ARG A 287 -1.80 6.68 5.67
N LYS A 288 -2.20 7.81 5.09
CA LYS A 288 -1.28 8.82 4.59
C LYS A 288 -0.54 9.45 5.77
N PHE A 289 0.78 9.38 5.73
CA PHE A 289 1.60 10.18 6.61
C PHE A 289 1.56 11.65 6.17
N ARG A 290 1.13 12.56 7.05
CA ARG A 290 1.08 14.00 6.75
C ARG A 290 2.32 14.69 7.30
N GLU A 291 2.96 15.55 6.50
CA GLU A 291 4.07 16.37 6.99
C GLU A 291 3.58 17.40 8.00
N ILE A 292 2.50 18.12 7.66
CA ILE A 292 1.83 19.01 8.60
C ILE A 292 1.18 18.14 9.66
N ARG A 293 1.68 18.26 10.89
CA ARG A 293 1.10 17.61 12.06
C ARG A 293 -0.38 18.02 12.16
N GLU A 294 -1.24 17.05 12.42
CA GLU A 294 -2.60 17.37 12.82
C GLU A 294 -2.53 18.27 14.07
N GLY A 295 -3.29 19.36 14.09
CA GLY A 295 -3.26 20.35 15.17
C GLY A 295 -3.89 19.86 16.47
N LEU A 296 -3.55 18.64 16.91
CA LEU A 296 -4.03 18.06 18.16
C LEU A 296 -3.52 18.92 19.31
N CYS A 297 -4.45 19.51 20.04
CA CYS A 297 -4.12 20.35 21.19
C CYS A 297 -4.04 19.51 22.46
N LEU A 298 -3.34 20.02 23.48
CA LEU A 298 -3.26 19.42 24.80
C LEU A 298 -4.61 18.97 25.38
N LEU A 299 -5.66 19.80 25.23
CA LEU A 299 -7.01 19.47 25.71
C LEU A 299 -7.57 18.20 25.05
N PHE A 300 -7.30 18.00 23.77
CA PHE A 300 -7.68 16.78 23.05
C PHE A 300 -7.00 15.57 23.68
N TYR A 301 -5.69 15.63 23.91
CA TYR A 301 -4.98 14.54 24.57
C TYR A 301 -5.53 14.26 25.97
N PHE A 302 -5.81 15.27 26.79
CA PHE A 302 -6.37 15.03 28.13
C PHE A 302 -7.74 14.37 28.12
N ARG A 303 -8.58 14.68 27.13
CA ARG A 303 -9.91 14.10 27.02
C ARG A 303 -9.87 12.62 26.60
N TYR A 304 -8.93 12.28 25.71
CA TYR A 304 -8.93 10.98 25.03
C TYR A 304 -7.71 10.10 25.33
N LYS A 305 -6.76 10.54 26.17
CA LYS A 305 -5.53 9.78 26.49
C LYS A 305 -5.80 8.39 27.06
N SER A 306 -6.91 8.22 27.78
CA SER A 306 -7.34 6.97 28.40
C SER A 306 -8.28 6.15 27.50
N GLU A 307 -8.64 6.66 26.32
CA GLU A 307 -9.30 5.86 25.29
C GLU A 307 -8.26 4.98 24.58
N PRO A 308 -8.70 3.84 24.03
CA PRO A 308 -7.85 3.03 23.17
C PRO A 308 -7.25 3.86 22.02
N ILE A 309 -6.01 3.54 21.64
CA ILE A 309 -5.29 4.26 20.57
C ILE A 309 -6.12 4.33 19.28
N HIS A 310 -6.86 3.27 18.94
CA HIS A 310 -7.64 3.26 17.71
C HIS A 310 -8.76 4.33 17.69
N THR A 311 -9.37 4.63 18.85
CA THR A 311 -10.41 5.64 18.98
C THR A 311 -9.85 7.04 18.73
N ILE A 312 -8.61 7.30 19.18
CA ILE A 312 -7.89 8.55 18.89
C ILE A 312 -7.73 8.73 17.36
N PHE A 313 -7.33 7.66 16.65
CA PHE A 313 -7.19 7.70 15.19
C PHE A 313 -8.52 7.85 14.44
N GLU A 314 -9.64 7.39 15.01
CA GLU A 314 -10.99 7.66 14.51
C GLU A 314 -11.39 9.13 14.69
N HIS A 315 -11.07 9.76 15.82
CA HIS A 315 -11.29 11.20 16.01
C HIS A 315 -10.49 12.02 15.00
N VAL A 316 -9.20 11.68 14.81
CA VAL A 316 -8.33 12.29 13.81
C VAL A 316 -8.87 12.06 12.38
N LYS A 317 -9.44 10.87 12.12
CA LYS A 317 -10.10 10.57 10.83
C LYS A 317 -11.24 11.54 10.57
N ALA A 318 -12.15 11.69 11.52
CA ALA A 318 -13.31 12.55 11.39
C ALA A 318 -12.86 14.01 11.15
N HIS A 319 -11.84 14.48 11.87
CA HIS A 319 -11.24 15.79 11.66
C HIS A 319 -10.69 15.96 10.25
N SER A 320 -9.90 14.99 9.79
CA SER A 320 -9.37 14.97 8.42
C SER A 320 -10.50 15.03 7.37
N GLU A 321 -11.58 14.28 7.57
CA GLU A 321 -12.73 14.24 6.67
C GLU A 321 -13.54 15.55 6.68
N ALA A 322 -13.65 16.20 7.84
CA ALA A 322 -14.32 17.48 8.01
C ALA A 322 -13.54 18.66 7.39
N THR A 323 -12.20 18.53 7.33
CA THR A 323 -11.28 19.54 6.79
C THR A 323 -10.92 19.33 5.31
N VAL A 324 -11.53 18.34 4.63
CA VAL A 324 -11.25 18.03 3.21
C VAL A 324 -11.45 19.27 2.32
N GLY A 325 -10.32 19.73 1.81
CA GLY A 325 -10.12 20.96 1.03
C GLY A 325 -8.62 21.32 0.86
N ILE A 326 -7.73 20.65 1.61
CA ILE A 326 -6.28 20.85 1.61
C ILE A 326 -5.52 19.71 0.86
N ASP A 327 -6.21 18.74 0.27
CA ASP A 327 -5.53 17.75 -0.57
C ASP A 327 -5.14 18.40 -1.89
N ILE A 328 -3.83 18.65 -2.08
CA ILE A 328 -3.25 19.25 -3.30
C ILE A 328 -3.65 18.44 -4.56
N PHE A 329 -3.94 17.15 -4.37
CA PHE A 329 -4.38 16.24 -5.42
C PHE A 329 -5.58 15.42 -4.92
N PRO A 330 -6.83 15.84 -5.19
CA PRO A 330 -8.00 15.06 -4.82
C PRO A 330 -8.11 13.77 -5.67
N GLU A 331 -8.62 12.70 -5.06
CA GLU A 331 -9.07 11.51 -5.77
C GLU A 331 -10.10 11.94 -6.82
N LEU A 332 -10.02 11.37 -8.02
CA LEU A 332 -10.98 11.62 -9.09
C LEU A 332 -12.35 11.09 -8.63
N PRO A 333 -13.39 11.95 -8.50
CA PRO A 333 -14.69 11.51 -8.01
C PRO A 333 -15.39 10.70 -9.10
N LEU A 334 -15.26 9.38 -9.01
CA LEU A 334 -15.83 8.43 -9.96
C LEU A 334 -16.98 7.65 -9.30
N GLU A 335 -18.04 7.45 -10.06
CA GLU A 335 -19.08 6.51 -9.68
C GLU A 335 -18.58 5.07 -9.81
N GLU A 336 -19.20 4.15 -9.07
CA GLU A 336 -18.88 2.74 -9.13
C GLU A 336 -19.61 2.08 -10.30
N ASN A 337 -18.90 1.28 -11.10
CA ASN A 337 -19.52 0.38 -12.06
C ASN A 337 -20.40 -0.66 -11.31
N ILE A 338 -21.61 -0.90 -11.81
CA ILE A 338 -22.65 -1.73 -11.18
C ILE A 338 -22.57 -3.20 -11.63
N GLU A 339 -21.82 -3.51 -12.68
CA GLU A 339 -21.66 -4.87 -13.21
C GLU A 339 -21.11 -5.81 -12.12
N PRO A 340 -21.64 -7.02 -11.96
CA PRO A 340 -21.18 -7.94 -10.92
C PRO A 340 -19.78 -8.51 -11.20
N THR A 341 -19.36 -8.46 -12.47
CA THR A 341 -18.14 -9.08 -12.97
C THR A 341 -17.36 -8.17 -13.91
N PHE A 342 -16.11 -8.52 -14.20
CA PHE A 342 -15.23 -7.81 -15.11
C PHE A 342 -14.25 -8.77 -15.82
N GLN A 343 -13.63 -8.31 -16.90
CA GLN A 343 -12.53 -9.02 -17.57
C GLN A 343 -11.19 -8.59 -16.98
N PRO A 344 -10.34 -9.51 -16.47
CA PRO A 344 -9.05 -9.15 -15.86
C PRO A 344 -8.13 -8.30 -16.73
N GLU A 345 -8.18 -8.50 -18.04
CA GLU A 345 -7.28 -7.86 -19.01
C GLU A 345 -7.38 -6.33 -19.00
N VAL A 346 -8.56 -5.78 -18.66
CA VAL A 346 -8.79 -4.32 -18.61
C VAL A 346 -8.10 -3.64 -17.43
N PHE A 347 -7.62 -4.40 -16.45
CA PHE A 347 -6.89 -3.86 -15.30
C PHE A 347 -5.38 -4.06 -15.38
N SER A 348 -4.86 -4.68 -16.42
CA SER A 348 -3.40 -4.81 -16.58
C SER A 348 -2.74 -3.42 -16.67
N ILE A 349 -1.56 -3.25 -16.05
CA ILE A 349 -0.78 -2.01 -16.08
C ILE A 349 -0.60 -1.50 -17.51
N LYS A 350 -0.35 -2.43 -18.43
CA LYS A 350 -0.23 -2.12 -19.85
C LYS A 350 -1.50 -1.46 -20.39
N TYR A 351 -2.68 -2.02 -20.10
CA TYR A 351 -3.95 -1.45 -20.54
C TYR A 351 -4.24 -0.10 -19.85
N LEU A 352 -3.97 -0.01 -18.54
CA LEU A 352 -4.13 1.24 -17.77
C LEU A 352 -3.27 2.38 -18.33
N GLN A 353 -2.05 2.09 -18.78
CA GLN A 353 -1.16 3.06 -19.42
C GLN A 353 -1.54 3.34 -20.88
N ASP A 354 -1.71 2.28 -21.70
CA ASP A 354 -1.88 2.42 -23.16
C ASP A 354 -3.28 2.91 -23.56
N PHE A 355 -4.33 2.54 -22.82
CA PHE A 355 -5.71 2.97 -23.06
C PHE A 355 -6.21 3.91 -21.97
N GLY A 356 -6.00 3.55 -20.70
CA GLY A 356 -6.40 4.39 -19.58
C GLY A 356 -5.61 5.70 -19.49
N GLY A 357 -4.46 5.80 -20.17
CA GLY A 357 -3.57 6.96 -20.12
C GLY A 357 -3.01 7.23 -18.72
N LEU A 358 -3.07 6.26 -17.81
CA LEU A 358 -2.70 6.44 -16.40
C LEU A 358 -1.20 6.21 -16.19
N ASN A 359 -0.56 7.11 -15.45
CA ASN A 359 0.77 6.88 -14.88
C ASN A 359 0.67 5.94 -13.67
N ILE A 360 1.73 5.17 -13.42
CA ILE A 360 1.82 4.29 -12.25
C ILE A 360 2.71 4.94 -11.19
N GLU A 361 2.13 5.21 -10.03
CA GLU A 361 2.82 5.79 -8.89
C GLU A 361 2.87 4.80 -7.73
N TRP A 362 4.05 4.59 -7.15
CA TRP A 362 4.17 3.81 -5.92
C TRP A 362 3.81 4.67 -4.71
N THR A 363 3.11 4.07 -3.76
CA THR A 363 2.70 4.71 -2.51
C THR A 363 3.06 3.84 -1.32
N ASP A 364 3.46 4.47 -0.22
CA ASP A 364 3.67 3.84 1.08
C ASP A 364 2.40 3.88 1.96
N CYS A 365 1.26 4.26 1.37
CA CYS A 365 -0.04 4.29 2.02
C CYS A 365 -1.00 3.28 1.37
N LEU A 366 -1.50 2.32 2.15
CA LEU A 366 -2.46 1.32 1.66
C LEU A 366 -3.78 1.96 1.23
N ASP A 367 -4.26 2.99 1.93
CA ASP A 367 -5.51 3.67 1.57
C ASP A 367 -5.45 4.30 0.17
N GLU A 368 -4.26 4.56 -0.37
CA GLU A 368 -4.09 5.07 -1.72
C GLU A 368 -4.10 4.00 -2.82
N HIS A 369 -3.99 2.72 -2.47
CA HIS A 369 -3.94 1.62 -3.44
C HIS A 369 -5.17 1.63 -4.37
N LEU A 370 -4.95 1.60 -5.68
CA LEU A 370 -5.95 1.63 -6.75
C LEU A 370 -6.78 2.93 -6.86
N LYS A 371 -6.40 4.01 -6.16
CA LYS A 371 -7.04 5.32 -6.34
C LYS A 371 -6.46 6.07 -7.54
N ILE A 372 -7.31 6.78 -8.26
CA ILE A 372 -6.95 7.63 -9.41
C ILE A 372 -6.98 9.08 -8.97
N TYR A 373 -5.98 9.87 -9.39
CA TYR A 373 -5.85 11.27 -9.02
C TYR A 373 -6.01 12.20 -10.22
N ALA A 374 -6.98 13.11 -10.16
CA ALA A 374 -7.44 13.92 -11.29
C ALA A 374 -6.34 14.82 -11.89
N GLY A 375 -5.51 15.44 -11.03
CA GLY A 375 -4.48 16.39 -11.48
C GLY A 375 -3.22 15.73 -12.06
N ARG A 376 -3.04 14.42 -11.87
CA ARG A 376 -1.82 13.69 -12.26
C ARG A 376 -2.07 12.61 -13.30
N ASN A 377 -3.34 12.26 -13.50
CA ASN A 377 -3.76 11.15 -14.35
C ASN A 377 -2.93 9.90 -13.99
N ALA A 378 -2.88 9.59 -12.69
CA ALA A 378 -2.04 8.53 -12.13
C ALA A 378 -2.88 7.62 -11.23
N ILE A 379 -2.59 6.33 -11.27
CA ILE A 379 -3.08 5.32 -10.33
C ILE A 379 -1.97 4.95 -9.36
N ARG A 380 -2.33 4.84 -8.08
CA ARG A 380 -1.36 4.50 -7.03
C ARG A 380 -1.36 3.02 -6.67
N ILE A 381 -0.18 2.45 -6.51
CA ILE A 381 0.04 1.05 -6.13
C ILE A 381 0.86 1.04 -4.85
N PHE A 382 0.36 0.34 -3.84
CA PHE A 382 1.05 0.24 -2.57
C PHE A 382 2.40 -0.47 -2.74
N ALA A 383 3.43 -0.11 -1.98
CA ALA A 383 4.79 -0.59 -2.21
C ALA A 383 5.26 -1.65 -1.20
N HIS A 384 4.55 -1.82 -0.08
CA HIS A 384 5.04 -2.56 1.09
C HIS A 384 4.16 -3.72 1.52
N PRO A 385 3.71 -4.62 0.63
CA PRO A 385 2.77 -5.69 0.96
C PRO A 385 3.19 -6.55 2.16
N THR A 386 4.48 -6.68 2.45
CA THR A 386 4.97 -7.44 3.62
C THR A 386 4.65 -6.78 4.97
N PHE A 387 4.24 -5.51 5.00
CA PHE A 387 3.91 -4.82 6.25
C PHE A 387 2.76 -5.46 7.02
N PHE A 388 1.88 -6.20 6.32
CA PHE A 388 0.76 -6.90 6.93
C PHE A 388 1.19 -7.93 7.96
N TYR A 389 2.43 -8.44 7.90
CA TYR A 389 2.98 -9.34 8.93
C TYR A 389 3.16 -8.67 10.30
N ASN A 390 3.10 -7.33 10.38
CA ASN A 390 3.07 -6.62 11.66
C ASN A 390 1.66 -6.51 12.29
N ASN A 391 0.59 -6.85 11.56
CA ASN A 391 -0.85 -6.64 11.89
C ASN A 391 -1.12 -5.31 12.62
N LEU A 392 -0.48 -4.22 12.15
CA LEU A 392 -0.76 -2.91 12.71
C LEU A 392 -1.95 -2.32 11.95
N ASP A 393 -3.16 -2.54 12.49
CA ASP A 393 -4.26 -1.59 12.27
C ASP A 393 -4.39 -0.68 13.47
N LEU A 394 -4.15 0.61 13.27
CA LEU A 394 -4.40 1.61 14.29
C LEU A 394 -5.81 2.22 14.17
N HIS A 395 -6.67 1.75 13.27
CA HIS A 395 -7.95 2.42 12.94
C HIS A 395 -9.21 1.57 13.19
N GLY A 396 -9.12 0.36 13.73
CA GLY A 396 -10.33 -0.44 14.01
C GLY A 396 -10.11 -1.63 14.93
N GLU A 397 -11.13 -1.92 15.76
CA GLU A 397 -11.11 -2.97 16.79
C GLU A 397 -11.19 -4.43 16.26
N GLU A 398 -11.55 -4.61 14.99
CA GLU A 398 -11.87 -5.93 14.43
C GLU A 398 -11.02 -6.33 13.23
N ARG A 399 -10.08 -5.47 12.80
CA ARG A 399 -9.31 -5.73 11.58
C ARG A 399 -8.00 -6.45 11.88
N ASP A 400 -8.07 -7.78 11.92
CA ASP A 400 -6.88 -8.57 11.67
C ASP A 400 -6.65 -8.58 10.15
N TYR A 401 -5.80 -7.66 9.66
CA TYR A 401 -5.50 -7.51 8.22
C TYR A 401 -4.89 -8.74 7.55
N VAL A 402 -4.49 -9.74 8.35
CA VAL A 402 -3.56 -10.79 7.93
C VAL A 402 -4.05 -11.57 6.73
N GLU A 403 -5.25 -12.12 6.78
CA GLU A 403 -5.65 -13.08 5.74
C GLU A 403 -6.40 -12.40 4.58
N PRO A 404 -7.50 -11.66 4.80
CA PRO A 404 -8.32 -11.25 3.67
C PRO A 404 -7.73 -10.06 2.91
N THR A 405 -7.08 -9.10 3.57
CA THR A 405 -6.49 -7.93 2.88
C THR A 405 -5.18 -8.27 2.19
N PHE A 406 -4.31 -9.06 2.82
CA PHE A 406 -3.08 -9.57 2.17
C PHE A 406 -3.42 -10.41 0.93
N TYR A 407 -4.42 -11.29 1.04
CA TYR A 407 -4.89 -12.11 -0.08
C TYR A 407 -5.49 -11.25 -1.21
N GLU A 408 -6.35 -10.31 -0.87
CA GLU A 408 -6.91 -9.39 -1.87
C GLU A 408 -5.84 -8.53 -2.54
N LEU A 409 -4.85 -8.04 -1.79
CA LEU A 409 -3.72 -7.32 -2.35
C LEU A 409 -2.95 -8.23 -3.33
N SER A 410 -2.70 -9.49 -2.97
CA SER A 410 -2.09 -10.45 -3.90
C SER A 410 -2.88 -10.60 -5.19
N LEU A 411 -4.22 -10.69 -5.10
CA LEU A 411 -5.10 -10.73 -6.28
C LEU A 411 -5.02 -9.45 -7.12
N THR A 412 -4.96 -8.27 -6.49
CA THR A 412 -4.84 -7.00 -7.26
C THR A 412 -3.49 -6.91 -7.96
N TYR A 413 -2.39 -7.38 -7.37
CA TYR A 413 -1.10 -7.50 -8.09
C TYR A 413 -1.20 -8.49 -9.26
N ALA A 414 -1.85 -9.63 -9.07
CA ALA A 414 -2.05 -10.59 -10.15
C ALA A 414 -2.84 -9.99 -11.32
N LEU A 415 -3.84 -9.15 -11.04
CA LEU A 415 -4.61 -8.39 -12.02
C LEU A 415 -3.73 -7.38 -12.75
N LEU A 416 -3.09 -6.48 -11.99
CA LEU A 416 -2.28 -5.38 -12.52
C LEU A 416 -1.12 -5.90 -13.38
N PHE A 417 -0.41 -6.93 -12.91
CA PHE A 417 0.79 -7.41 -13.57
C PHE A 417 0.54 -8.58 -14.53
N ARG A 418 -0.72 -8.90 -14.85
CA ARG A 418 -1.09 -9.94 -15.82
C ARG A 418 -0.49 -9.63 -17.21
N PRO A 419 0.22 -10.58 -17.84
CA PRO A 419 0.71 -10.41 -19.21
C PRO A 419 -0.48 -10.35 -20.19
N THR A 420 -0.35 -9.54 -21.24
CA THR A 420 -1.38 -9.41 -22.28
C THR A 420 -1.12 -10.31 -23.49
N SER A 421 0.12 -10.73 -23.71
CA SER A 421 0.46 -11.57 -24.85
C SER A 421 0.01 -13.03 -24.64
N ARG A 422 -0.62 -13.62 -25.66
CA ARG A 422 -1.09 -15.02 -25.63
C ARG A 422 0.02 -16.02 -25.30
N SER A 423 1.25 -15.77 -25.77
CA SER A 423 2.41 -16.61 -25.49
C SER A 423 2.79 -16.58 -24.01
N ASN A 424 2.93 -15.39 -23.42
CA ASN A 424 3.26 -15.25 -22.01
C ASN A 424 2.11 -15.71 -21.10
N LEU A 425 0.85 -15.49 -21.48
CA LEU A 425 -0.30 -16.06 -20.80
C LEU A 425 -0.27 -17.59 -20.80
N LYS A 426 0.11 -18.23 -21.91
CA LYS A 426 0.28 -19.69 -21.97
C LYS A 426 1.41 -20.16 -21.07
N HIS A 427 2.54 -19.45 -21.04
CA HIS A 427 3.63 -19.76 -20.11
C HIS A 427 3.20 -19.58 -18.66
N LEU A 428 2.54 -18.48 -18.32
CA LEU A 428 2.01 -18.22 -16.98
C LEU A 428 1.01 -19.29 -16.55
N LYS A 429 0.08 -19.69 -17.43
CA LYS A 429 -0.84 -20.80 -17.16
C LYS A 429 -0.10 -22.10 -16.86
N ARG A 430 1.02 -22.39 -17.55
CA ARG A 430 1.85 -23.56 -17.25
C ARG A 430 2.53 -23.48 -15.88
N TYR A 431 2.95 -22.29 -15.45
CA TYR A 431 3.37 -22.10 -14.06
C TYR A 431 2.18 -22.49 -13.18
N ILE A 432 1.08 -21.74 -13.21
CA ILE A 432 -0.10 -21.95 -12.35
C ILE A 432 -0.60 -23.42 -12.31
N THR A 433 -0.67 -24.12 -13.45
CA THR A 433 -1.18 -25.51 -13.50
C THR A 433 -0.16 -26.53 -12.98
N ALA A 434 1.15 -26.28 -13.13
CA ALA A 434 2.17 -27.23 -12.69
C ALA A 434 2.10 -27.55 -11.19
N GLY A 435 1.63 -26.62 -10.36
CA GLY A 435 1.37 -26.91 -8.94
C GLY A 435 -0.05 -27.36 -8.62
N LYS A 436 -0.98 -27.34 -9.58
CA LYS A 436 -2.29 -28.03 -9.44
C LYS A 436 -2.16 -29.52 -9.75
N ASP A 437 -1.42 -29.86 -10.82
CA ASP A 437 -1.31 -31.23 -11.34
C ASP A 437 -0.53 -32.19 -10.42
N GLN A 438 0.28 -31.65 -9.50
CA GLN A 438 1.10 -32.48 -8.59
C GLN A 438 0.38 -32.88 -7.30
N GLU A 439 -0.85 -32.42 -7.03
CA GLU A 439 -1.54 -32.53 -5.71
C GLU A 439 -0.69 -32.06 -4.50
N ILE A 440 0.47 -31.47 -4.75
CA ILE A 440 1.42 -30.92 -3.80
C ILE A 440 1.20 -29.41 -3.79
N ALA A 441 1.20 -28.82 -2.60
CA ALA A 441 1.01 -27.38 -2.48
C ALA A 441 2.10 -26.61 -3.26
N TRP A 442 1.69 -25.65 -4.10
CA TRP A 442 2.53 -24.82 -4.99
C TRP A 442 3.90 -24.44 -4.41
N HIS A 443 3.94 -23.96 -3.17
CA HIS A 443 5.15 -23.51 -2.48
C HIS A 443 6.19 -24.61 -2.23
N LYS A 444 5.80 -25.89 -2.22
CA LYS A 444 6.73 -27.03 -2.14
C LYS A 444 7.35 -27.36 -3.50
N CYS A 445 6.73 -26.89 -4.59
CA CYS A 445 7.16 -27.16 -5.96
C CYS A 445 7.83 -25.95 -6.61
N VAL A 446 7.96 -24.81 -5.91
CA VAL A 446 8.44 -23.56 -6.51
C VAL A 446 9.52 -22.91 -5.66
N THR A 447 10.61 -22.51 -6.32
CA THR A 447 11.69 -21.72 -5.73
C THR A 447 11.75 -20.34 -6.37
N PHE A 448 12.31 -19.35 -5.68
CA PHE A 448 12.74 -18.08 -6.24
C PHE A 448 14.27 -18.03 -6.16
N ASN A 449 14.95 -17.99 -7.30
CA ASN A 449 16.40 -18.12 -7.38
C ASN A 449 16.94 -19.30 -6.55
N SER A 450 16.34 -20.47 -6.73
CA SER A 450 16.67 -21.73 -6.06
C SER A 450 16.40 -21.77 -4.54
N ARG A 451 15.81 -20.72 -3.96
CA ARG A 451 15.33 -20.71 -2.57
C ARG A 451 13.83 -21.00 -2.52
N PRO A 452 13.33 -21.84 -1.60
CA PRO A 452 11.89 -22.06 -1.45
C PRO A 452 11.13 -20.75 -1.26
N ILE A 453 9.98 -20.60 -1.91
CA ILE A 453 9.13 -19.42 -1.73
C ILE A 453 8.25 -19.61 -0.51
N HIS A 454 8.19 -18.59 0.31
CA HIS A 454 7.40 -18.58 1.52
C HIS A 454 6.02 -17.97 1.25
N ARG A 455 4.96 -18.66 1.66
CA ARG A 455 3.58 -18.18 1.49
C ARG A 455 2.81 -18.21 2.79
N HIS A 456 1.94 -17.22 2.97
CA HIS A 456 0.80 -17.29 3.89
C HIS A 456 -0.02 -18.58 3.69
N MET A 457 0.05 -19.50 4.66
CA MET A 457 -0.82 -20.67 4.74
C MET A 457 -1.89 -20.43 5.79
N SER A 458 -3.16 -20.65 5.42
CA SER A 458 -4.22 -20.69 6.42
C SER A 458 -3.91 -21.79 7.45
N PRO A 459 -4.07 -21.56 8.76
CA PRO A 459 -3.85 -22.57 9.80
C PRO A 459 -4.64 -23.87 9.57
N TRP A 460 -5.70 -23.80 8.77
CA TRP A 460 -6.64 -24.89 8.48
C TRP A 460 -6.26 -25.74 7.25
N ALA A 461 -5.18 -25.38 6.53
CA ALA A 461 -4.71 -26.16 5.39
C ALA A 461 -4.09 -27.49 5.86
N LYS A 462 -4.77 -28.62 5.63
CA LYS A 462 -4.28 -29.95 6.00
C LYS A 462 -3.05 -30.31 5.16
N GLU A 463 -1.94 -30.61 5.83
CA GLU A 463 -0.74 -31.16 5.19
C GLU A 463 -0.97 -32.61 4.75
N LYS A 464 -0.75 -32.88 3.45
CA LYS A 464 -0.42 -34.21 2.95
C LYS A 464 1.03 -34.19 2.49
N THR A 465 1.80 -35.18 2.90
CA THR A 465 3.17 -35.42 2.47
C THR A 465 3.22 -36.80 1.84
N ASP A 466 3.52 -36.88 0.54
CA ASP A 466 4.34 -37.94 -0.06
C ASP A 466 4.69 -37.57 -1.52
N GLY A 467 5.99 -37.58 -1.83
CA GLY A 467 6.55 -37.34 -3.18
C GLY A 467 7.51 -36.15 -3.25
N ILE A 468 8.69 -36.33 -3.87
CA ILE A 468 9.62 -35.25 -4.19
C ILE A 468 9.09 -34.53 -5.44
N PRO A 469 8.58 -33.29 -5.34
CA PRO A 469 8.04 -32.58 -6.49
C PRO A 469 9.14 -32.14 -7.46
N LYS A 470 8.73 -31.93 -8.72
CA LYS A 470 9.56 -31.25 -9.70
C LYS A 470 9.60 -29.76 -9.35
N ILE A 471 10.76 -29.29 -8.86
CA ILE A 471 10.96 -27.90 -8.45
C ILE A 471 10.99 -26.99 -9.70
N LEU A 472 10.13 -25.99 -9.72
CA LEU A 472 9.99 -24.96 -10.74
C LEU A 472 10.57 -23.66 -10.20
N ASP A 473 11.69 -23.19 -10.75
CA ASP A 473 12.35 -21.99 -10.28
C ASP A 473 11.81 -20.72 -10.97
N ILE A 474 11.22 -19.82 -10.18
CA ILE A 474 10.91 -18.44 -10.56
C ILE A 474 12.20 -17.65 -10.50
N ASN A 475 12.88 -17.58 -11.63
CA ASN A 475 14.06 -16.76 -11.77
C ASN A 475 13.76 -15.56 -12.69
N PRO A 476 13.75 -14.31 -12.18
CA PRO A 476 13.36 -13.14 -12.96
C PRO A 476 14.28 -12.88 -14.16
N VAL A 477 15.49 -13.43 -14.19
CA VAL A 477 16.47 -13.26 -15.28
C VAL A 477 16.46 -14.41 -16.29
N GLN A 478 15.79 -15.54 -16.01
CA GLN A 478 15.75 -16.70 -16.91
C GLN A 478 14.42 -16.83 -17.67
N HIS A 479 14.48 -17.41 -18.87
CA HIS A 479 13.29 -17.71 -19.67
C HIS A 479 12.56 -18.96 -19.11
N PRO A 480 11.21 -19.02 -19.12
CA PRO A 480 10.25 -18.03 -19.63
C PRO A 480 9.85 -16.91 -18.63
N THR A 481 10.22 -17.00 -17.36
CA THR A 481 9.89 -16.02 -16.31
C THR A 481 10.23 -14.59 -16.71
N LYS A 482 11.45 -14.37 -17.23
CA LYS A 482 11.92 -13.07 -17.73
C LYS A 482 10.94 -12.44 -18.72
N ASN A 483 10.35 -13.23 -19.62
CA ASN A 483 9.44 -12.71 -20.65
C ASN A 483 8.06 -12.36 -20.08
N ILE A 484 7.60 -13.12 -19.09
CA ILE A 484 6.35 -12.81 -18.38
C ILE A 484 6.52 -11.50 -17.60
N LEU A 485 7.61 -11.38 -16.83
CA LEU A 485 7.87 -10.19 -16.03
C LEU A 485 8.20 -8.97 -16.89
N SER A 486 8.86 -9.17 -18.04
CA SER A 486 9.27 -8.05 -18.90
C SER A 486 8.12 -7.32 -19.53
N GLU A 487 6.98 -7.98 -19.72
CA GLU A 487 5.79 -7.37 -20.31
C GLU A 487 5.11 -6.40 -19.33
N SER A 488 5.07 -6.77 -18.05
CA SER A 488 4.28 -6.08 -17.03
C SER A 488 5.14 -5.28 -16.05
N PHE A 489 6.14 -5.91 -15.43
CA PHE A 489 6.96 -5.28 -14.38
C PHE A 489 7.95 -4.26 -14.92
N TYR A 490 8.47 -4.42 -16.15
CA TYR A 490 9.35 -3.39 -16.76
C TYR A 490 8.59 -2.14 -17.23
N ARG A 491 7.27 -2.19 -17.31
CA ARG A 491 6.44 -1.00 -17.54
C ARG A 491 6.22 -0.17 -16.28
N CYS A 492 6.63 -0.70 -15.13
CA CYS A 492 6.61 -0.01 -13.86
C CYS A 492 8.01 0.48 -13.49
N THR A 493 8.01 1.63 -12.84
CA THR A 493 9.18 2.23 -12.20
C THR A 493 9.40 1.55 -10.85
N LEU A 494 10.49 1.80 -10.12
CA LEU A 494 10.63 1.25 -8.75
C LEU A 494 10.08 2.24 -7.72
N PRO A 495 9.60 1.75 -6.55
CA PRO A 495 9.37 2.61 -5.40
C PRO A 495 10.61 3.46 -5.08
N PRO A 496 10.47 4.78 -4.88
CA PRO A 496 11.59 5.68 -4.59
C PRO A 496 12.46 5.23 -3.42
N ASN A 497 11.84 4.78 -2.33
CA ASN A 497 12.56 4.29 -1.15
C ASN A 497 13.39 3.04 -1.43
N ILE A 498 12.94 2.12 -2.29
CA ILE A 498 13.74 0.95 -2.71
C ILE A 498 14.97 1.39 -3.50
N GLN A 499 14.84 2.36 -4.42
CA GLN A 499 15.99 2.86 -5.18
C GLN A 499 17.03 3.49 -4.29
N VAL A 500 16.56 4.30 -3.34
CA VAL A 500 17.44 5.03 -2.45
C VAL A 500 18.12 4.06 -1.47
N ALA A 501 17.36 3.14 -0.87
CA ALA A 501 17.87 2.13 0.07
C ALA A 501 19.00 1.29 -0.51
N PHE A 502 18.88 0.89 -1.78
CA PHE A 502 19.84 0.02 -2.45
C PHE A 502 20.74 0.74 -3.45
N ASN A 503 20.75 2.08 -3.41
CA ASN A 503 21.53 2.93 -4.32
C ASN A 503 21.40 2.53 -5.80
N ILE A 504 20.17 2.26 -6.24
CA ILE A 504 19.86 1.75 -7.57
C ILE A 504 19.71 2.92 -8.53
N ALA A 505 20.58 2.95 -9.55
CA ALA A 505 20.86 4.14 -10.36
C ALA A 505 21.30 5.31 -9.45
N LYS A 506 21.89 6.39 -10.00
CA LYS A 506 22.22 7.57 -9.18
C LYS A 506 20.89 8.18 -8.67
N PRO A 507 20.48 7.96 -7.41
CA PRO A 507 19.07 8.12 -7.03
C PRO A 507 18.64 9.58 -7.09
N SER A 508 19.56 10.51 -6.81
CA SER A 508 19.35 11.96 -6.98
C SER A 508 18.96 12.39 -8.39
N SER A 509 19.36 11.64 -9.42
CA SER A 509 18.97 11.89 -10.81
C SER A 509 17.76 11.05 -11.28
N ALA A 510 17.52 9.93 -10.61
CA ALA A 510 16.51 8.95 -11.00
C ALA A 510 15.15 9.19 -10.30
N VAL A 511 15.17 9.69 -9.06
CA VAL A 511 13.98 10.07 -8.29
C VAL A 511 13.62 11.50 -8.64
N ARG A 512 12.47 11.69 -9.28
CA ARG A 512 11.96 13.00 -9.71
C ARG A 512 10.68 13.33 -8.97
N GLY A 513 10.42 14.62 -8.73
CA GLY A 513 9.14 15.09 -8.22
C GLY A 513 8.49 16.09 -9.17
N ILE A 514 7.16 16.16 -9.15
CA ILE A 514 6.43 17.30 -9.73
C ILE A 514 6.69 18.50 -8.81
N ALA A 515 6.93 19.68 -9.40
CA ALA A 515 7.57 20.89 -8.85
C ALA A 515 6.93 21.58 -7.62
N GLY A 516 6.30 20.85 -6.69
CA GLY A 516 5.74 21.38 -5.45
C GLY A 516 6.53 20.91 -4.22
N ALA A 517 6.76 21.83 -3.27
CA ALA A 517 7.51 21.59 -2.03
C ALA A 517 6.81 20.65 -1.03
N TRP A 518 5.68 20.05 -1.40
CA TRP A 518 4.84 19.19 -0.55
C TRP A 518 4.36 17.95 -1.30
N ASN A 519 5.00 17.64 -2.44
CA ASN A 519 4.61 16.52 -3.27
C ASN A 519 5.29 15.22 -2.77
N GLN A 520 4.48 14.39 -2.12
CA GLN A 520 4.90 13.10 -1.56
C GLN A 520 5.18 12.04 -2.64
N HIS A 521 4.66 12.23 -3.85
CA HIS A 521 4.66 11.18 -4.87
C HIS A 521 5.75 11.48 -5.88
N ARG A 522 6.91 10.88 -5.61
CA ARG A 522 8.06 10.89 -6.50
C ARG A 522 7.91 9.79 -7.53
N GLU A 523 8.18 10.15 -8.78
CA GLU A 523 8.31 9.18 -9.86
C GLU A 523 9.76 8.78 -9.97
N THR A 524 9.99 7.61 -10.54
CA THR A 524 11.34 7.17 -10.82
C THR A 524 11.48 6.72 -12.25
N THR A 525 12.67 6.82 -12.84
CA THR A 525 12.89 6.38 -14.23
C THR A 525 13.46 4.97 -14.32
N THR A 526 13.80 4.38 -13.17
CA THR A 526 14.47 3.09 -13.10
C THR A 526 13.47 1.95 -13.22
N SER A 527 13.76 1.00 -14.12
CA SER A 527 12.94 -0.21 -14.29
C SER A 527 13.26 -1.28 -13.26
N MET A 528 12.30 -2.18 -13.02
CA MET A 528 12.46 -3.42 -12.24
C MET A 528 13.67 -4.28 -12.63
N ARG A 529 14.15 -4.21 -13.88
CA ARG A 529 15.32 -4.98 -14.36
C ARG A 529 16.58 -4.72 -13.55
N GLN A 530 16.80 -3.48 -13.16
CA GLN A 530 18.01 -3.09 -12.45
C GLN A 530 18.06 -3.68 -11.04
N ILE A 531 16.91 -3.90 -10.39
CA ILE A 531 16.89 -4.61 -9.10
C ILE A 531 17.33 -6.06 -9.29
N SER A 532 16.75 -6.76 -10.26
CA SER A 532 17.06 -8.18 -10.49
C SER A 532 18.53 -8.42 -10.88
N GLU A 533 19.19 -7.40 -11.43
CA GLU A 533 20.62 -7.45 -11.76
C GLU A 533 21.53 -7.13 -10.55
N LEU A 534 21.07 -6.30 -9.59
CA LEU A 534 21.88 -5.81 -8.47
C LEU A 534 21.67 -6.58 -7.15
N VAL A 535 20.48 -7.14 -6.95
CA VAL A 535 20.12 -7.85 -5.72
C VAL A 535 19.71 -9.27 -6.12
N PRO A 536 20.62 -10.25 -6.04
CA PRO A 536 20.35 -11.62 -6.50
C PRO A 536 19.16 -12.27 -5.78
N ASN A 537 18.71 -11.72 -4.64
CA ASN A 537 17.60 -12.25 -3.88
C ASN A 537 16.31 -11.41 -3.93
N CYS A 538 16.32 -10.21 -4.52
CA CYS A 538 15.22 -9.22 -4.50
C CYS A 538 14.67 -8.89 -3.08
N PRO A 539 14.18 -7.67 -2.82
CA PRO A 539 13.40 -7.41 -1.61
C PRO A 539 12.13 -8.28 -1.56
N GLU A 540 11.74 -8.76 -0.39
CA GLU A 540 10.55 -9.58 -0.15
C GLU A 540 9.26 -8.94 -0.69
N ASP A 541 9.13 -7.61 -0.59
CA ASP A 541 8.01 -6.86 -1.19
C ASP A 541 7.90 -7.13 -2.71
N LEU A 542 9.03 -7.25 -3.43
CA LEU A 542 9.03 -7.59 -4.85
C LEU A 542 8.79 -9.07 -5.10
N VAL A 543 9.32 -9.94 -4.24
CA VAL A 543 9.06 -11.37 -4.29
C VAL A 543 7.55 -11.60 -4.20
N PHE A 544 6.88 -10.97 -3.23
CA PHE A 544 5.43 -10.99 -3.08
C PHE A 544 4.69 -10.59 -4.35
N MET A 545 5.12 -9.52 -5.04
CA MET A 545 4.45 -9.10 -6.27
C MET A 545 4.62 -10.12 -7.40
N ILE A 546 5.83 -10.65 -7.57
CA ILE A 546 6.14 -11.65 -8.59
C ILE A 546 5.35 -12.93 -8.33
N THR A 547 5.35 -13.42 -7.08
CA THR A 547 4.65 -14.64 -6.69
C THR A 547 3.14 -14.48 -6.79
N SER A 548 2.61 -13.31 -6.44
CA SER A 548 1.20 -12.97 -6.65
C SER A 548 0.76 -13.18 -8.09
N LEU A 549 1.56 -12.77 -9.07
CA LEU A 549 1.28 -13.03 -10.48
C LEU A 549 1.33 -14.52 -10.82
N MET A 550 2.33 -15.24 -10.31
CA MET A 550 2.60 -16.64 -10.66
C MET A 550 1.63 -17.63 -10.00
N GLU A 551 1.00 -17.25 -8.89
CA GLU A 551 0.14 -18.12 -8.08
C GLU A 551 -1.34 -17.97 -8.36
N ASN A 552 -1.78 -16.76 -8.71
CA ASN A 552 -3.20 -16.46 -8.81
C ASN A 552 -3.72 -16.75 -10.22
N ASN A 553 -4.54 -17.80 -10.32
CA ASN A 553 -5.30 -18.09 -11.52
C ASN A 553 -6.50 -17.14 -11.60
N LEU A 554 -6.45 -16.20 -12.54
CA LEU A 554 -7.61 -15.39 -12.91
C LEU A 554 -8.31 -16.01 -14.10
N GLU A 555 -9.61 -16.23 -13.95
CA GLU A 555 -10.52 -16.71 -14.99
C GLU A 555 -10.71 -15.66 -16.09
N ASP A 556 -11.35 -16.03 -17.19
CA ASP A 556 -11.64 -15.07 -18.28
C ASP A 556 -12.66 -14.00 -17.86
N THR A 557 -13.38 -14.23 -16.75
CA THR A 557 -14.30 -13.28 -16.13
C THR A 557 -14.22 -13.44 -14.62
N GLU A 558 -14.06 -12.33 -13.92
CA GLU A 558 -13.87 -12.28 -12.47
C GLU A 558 -14.99 -11.54 -11.79
N ALA A 559 -15.38 -12.00 -10.59
CA ALA A 559 -16.43 -11.36 -9.80
C ALA A 559 -15.82 -10.35 -8.83
N TYR A 560 -16.40 -9.15 -8.77
CA TYR A 560 -15.95 -8.12 -7.81
C TYR A 560 -16.06 -8.58 -6.35
N ILE A 561 -16.98 -9.49 -6.03
CA ILE A 561 -17.16 -10.03 -4.67
C ILE A 561 -15.92 -10.78 -4.15
N ARG A 562 -14.98 -11.18 -5.03
CA ARG A 562 -13.68 -11.74 -4.62
C ARG A 562 -12.75 -10.71 -3.97
N PHE A 563 -13.09 -9.42 -4.06
CA PHE A 563 -12.33 -8.28 -3.56
C PHE A 563 -13.18 -7.50 -2.53
N ALA A 564 -13.40 -8.02 -1.33
CA ALA A 564 -14.25 -7.37 -0.34
C ALA A 564 -13.80 -5.94 -0.01
N TYR A 565 -12.49 -5.68 0.07
CA TYR A 565 -11.94 -4.35 0.36
C TYR A 565 -11.69 -3.53 -0.89
N PHE A 566 -11.11 -4.12 -1.93
CA PHE A 566 -10.69 -3.35 -3.12
C PHE A 566 -11.75 -3.29 -4.22
N ALA A 567 -12.87 -3.99 -4.12
CA ALA A 567 -13.94 -3.94 -5.12
C ALA A 567 -14.44 -2.53 -5.44
N PRO A 568 -14.76 -1.66 -4.46
CA PRO A 568 -15.21 -0.30 -4.75
C PRO A 568 -14.21 0.47 -5.63
N ARG A 569 -12.91 0.31 -5.36
CA ARG A 569 -11.84 0.97 -6.12
C ARG A 569 -11.69 0.39 -7.52
N LEU A 570 -11.77 -0.94 -7.66
CA LEU A 570 -11.78 -1.61 -8.96
C LEU A 570 -13.01 -1.23 -9.79
N ARG A 571 -14.18 -1.05 -9.17
CA ARG A 571 -15.41 -0.60 -9.84
C ARG A 571 -15.29 0.83 -10.35
N ARG A 572 -14.70 1.74 -9.57
CA ARG A 572 -14.39 3.11 -10.01
C ARG A 572 -13.37 3.11 -11.15
N LEU A 573 -12.33 2.29 -11.04
CA LEU A 573 -11.34 2.13 -12.11
C LEU A 573 -11.99 1.60 -13.40
N LYS A 574 -12.92 0.64 -13.31
CA LYS A 574 -13.69 0.17 -14.46
C LYS A 574 -14.56 1.28 -15.05
N MET A 575 -15.28 2.02 -14.21
CA MET A 575 -16.08 3.17 -14.64
C MET A 575 -15.23 4.21 -15.39
N TYR A 576 -14.05 4.52 -14.86
CA TYR A 576 -13.09 5.41 -15.53
C TYR A 576 -12.74 4.91 -16.94
N LEU A 577 -12.38 3.63 -17.07
CA LEU A 577 -12.04 3.03 -18.36
C LEU A 577 -13.26 2.98 -19.31
N ASP A 578 -14.46 2.69 -18.81
CA ASP A 578 -15.69 2.66 -19.61
C ASP A 578 -16.07 4.05 -20.14
N SER A 579 -15.87 5.08 -19.32
CA SER A 579 -16.17 6.47 -19.69
C SER A 579 -15.22 7.04 -20.76
N ARG A 580 -14.03 6.43 -20.95
CA ARG A 580 -13.07 6.89 -21.95
C ARG A 580 -13.44 6.46 -23.36
N GLN A 581 -13.27 7.39 -24.29
CA GLN A 581 -13.27 7.13 -25.72
C GLN A 581 -11.83 7.13 -26.25
N PRO A 582 -11.47 6.20 -27.14
CA PRO A 582 -10.14 6.19 -27.75
C PRO A 582 -9.95 7.45 -28.60
N SER A 583 -8.94 8.24 -28.28
CA SER A 583 -8.61 9.49 -28.96
C SER A 583 -7.51 9.32 -30.02
N THR A 584 -6.71 8.25 -29.90
CA THR A 584 -5.63 7.92 -30.83
C THR A 584 -5.85 6.56 -31.49
N ILE A 585 -5.26 6.34 -32.68
CA ILE A 585 -5.28 5.03 -33.37
C ILE A 585 -4.65 3.95 -32.47
N ARG A 586 -3.63 4.31 -31.68
CA ARG A 586 -2.99 3.40 -30.70
C ARG A 586 -3.95 3.01 -29.58
N GLU A 587 -4.71 3.96 -29.05
CA GLU A 587 -5.76 3.69 -28.05
C GLU A 587 -6.88 2.84 -28.65
N LEU A 588 -7.34 3.15 -29.87
CA LEU A 588 -8.37 2.38 -30.57
C LEU A 588 -7.91 0.93 -30.85
N TRP A 589 -6.63 0.75 -31.16
CA TRP A 589 -6.04 -0.59 -31.31
C TRP A 589 -5.96 -1.33 -29.96
N SER A 590 -5.71 -0.59 -28.88
CA SER A 590 -5.60 -1.12 -27.52
C SER A 590 -6.96 -1.35 -26.84
N ASP A 591 -8.04 -0.73 -27.32
CA ASP A 591 -9.37 -0.86 -26.75
C ASP A 591 -9.93 -2.28 -26.96
N ARG A 592 -9.93 -3.08 -25.89
CA ARG A 592 -10.37 -4.48 -25.88
C ARG A 592 -11.71 -4.69 -25.16
N ARG A 593 -12.41 -3.63 -24.74
CA ARG A 593 -13.66 -3.73 -23.95
C ARG A 593 -14.73 -4.56 -24.65
N ASP A 594 -14.80 -4.48 -25.97
CA ASP A 594 -15.57 -5.40 -26.80
C ASP A 594 -14.69 -6.01 -27.91
N TYR A 595 -14.17 -7.20 -27.64
CA TYR A 595 -13.35 -7.96 -28.58
C TYR A 595 -14.06 -8.23 -29.92
N ARG A 596 -15.40 -8.37 -29.93
CA ARG A 596 -16.16 -8.62 -31.16
C ARG A 596 -16.21 -7.37 -32.03
N SER A 597 -16.54 -6.22 -31.43
CA SER A 597 -16.53 -4.93 -32.12
C SER A 597 -15.13 -4.56 -32.62
N TRP A 598 -14.09 -4.85 -31.84
CA TRP A 598 -12.70 -4.67 -32.28
C TRP A 598 -12.36 -5.52 -33.52
N CYS A 599 -12.66 -6.82 -33.50
CA CYS A 599 -12.38 -7.72 -34.63
C CYS A 599 -13.11 -7.32 -35.91
N THR A 600 -14.37 -6.88 -35.80
CA THR A 600 -15.17 -6.47 -36.97
C THR A 600 -14.64 -5.18 -37.58
N PHE A 601 -14.32 -4.18 -36.77
CA PHE A 601 -13.74 -2.91 -37.23
C PHE A 601 -12.40 -3.11 -37.96
N TRP A 602 -11.44 -3.78 -37.32
CA TRP A 602 -10.12 -3.99 -37.93
C TRP A 602 -10.15 -5.00 -39.07
N GLY A 603 -11.00 -6.02 -39.00
CA GLY A 603 -11.23 -6.96 -40.10
C GLY A 603 -11.76 -6.26 -41.34
N ALA A 604 -12.75 -5.37 -41.19
CA ALA A 604 -13.29 -4.58 -42.29
C ALA A 604 -12.23 -3.63 -42.88
N TRP A 605 -11.41 -2.99 -42.03
CA TRP A 605 -10.35 -2.10 -42.51
C TRP A 605 -9.26 -2.84 -43.29
N ILE A 606 -8.78 -3.98 -42.78
CA ILE A 606 -7.79 -4.80 -43.48
C ILE A 606 -8.35 -5.30 -44.81
N PHE A 607 -9.58 -5.81 -44.80
CA PHE A 607 -10.22 -6.30 -46.02
C PHE A 607 -10.41 -5.19 -47.06
N GLY A 608 -10.89 -4.01 -46.63
CA GLY A 608 -11.00 -2.82 -47.48
C GLY A 608 -9.66 -2.35 -48.03
N SER A 609 -8.60 -2.35 -47.21
CA SER A 609 -7.25 -1.98 -47.63
C SER A 609 -6.69 -2.96 -48.67
N CYS A 610 -6.93 -4.26 -48.51
CA CYS A 610 -6.53 -5.27 -49.49
C CYS A 610 -7.23 -5.07 -50.84
N ILE A 611 -8.54 -4.75 -50.82
CA ILE A 611 -9.30 -4.45 -52.05
C ILE A 611 -8.75 -3.21 -52.73
N LEU A 612 -8.47 -2.14 -51.98
CA LEU A 612 -7.97 -0.89 -52.54
C LEU A 612 -6.56 -1.06 -53.15
N LEU A 613 -5.69 -1.84 -52.49
CA LEU A 613 -4.38 -2.21 -53.03
C LEU A 613 -4.50 -3.01 -54.33
N LEU A 614 -5.40 -3.99 -54.38
CA LEU A 614 -5.68 -4.76 -55.59
C LEU A 614 -6.17 -3.86 -56.73
N MET A 615 -7.06 -2.91 -56.46
CA MET A 615 -7.55 -1.95 -57.46
C MET A 615 -6.41 -1.06 -58.00
N LEU A 616 -5.49 -0.63 -57.14
CA LEU A 616 -4.30 0.13 -57.56
C LEU A 616 -3.36 -0.70 -58.44
N ILE A 617 -3.16 -1.99 -58.12
CA ILE A 617 -2.36 -2.90 -58.94
C ILE A 617 -3.02 -3.09 -60.31
N ILE A 618 -4.33 -3.33 -60.35
CA ILE A 618 -5.07 -3.48 -61.61
C ILE A 618 -4.96 -2.21 -62.46
N LEU A 619 -5.15 -1.03 -61.86
CA LEU A 619 -4.99 0.25 -62.55
C LEU A 619 -3.56 0.43 -63.08
N GLY A 620 -2.55 0.08 -62.30
CA GLY A 620 -1.15 0.12 -62.71
C GLY A 620 -0.86 -0.79 -63.91
N VAL A 621 -1.40 -2.01 -63.92
CA VAL A 621 -1.29 -2.95 -65.06
C VAL A 621 -1.97 -2.37 -66.30
N GLN A 622 -3.16 -1.78 -66.16
CA GLN A 622 -3.87 -1.16 -67.28
C GLN A 622 -3.09 0.03 -67.86
N LEU A 623 -2.53 0.90 -67.01
CA LEU A 623 -1.69 2.01 -67.46
C LEU A 623 -0.41 1.54 -68.15
N ALA A 624 0.22 0.47 -67.64
CA ALA A 624 1.39 -0.13 -68.28
C ALA A 624 1.05 -0.71 -69.67
N GLN A 625 -0.09 -1.40 -69.80
CA GLN A 625 -0.57 -1.91 -71.09
C GLN A 625 -0.81 -0.77 -72.10
N VAL A 626 -1.46 0.31 -71.66
CA VAL A 626 -1.69 1.49 -72.50
C VAL A 626 -0.37 2.14 -72.90
N ALA A 627 0.57 2.31 -71.99
CA ALA A 627 1.89 2.87 -72.28
C ALA A 627 2.68 2.01 -73.30
N THR A 628 2.63 0.67 -73.17
CA THR A 628 3.27 -0.22 -74.16
C THR A 628 2.63 -0.12 -75.54
N LEU A 629 1.31 0.10 -75.60
CA LEU A 629 0.57 0.26 -76.85
C LEU A 629 0.86 1.60 -77.56
N TYR A 630 1.17 2.66 -76.80
CA TYR A 630 1.62 3.94 -77.36
C TYR A 630 3.12 3.97 -77.71
N SER A 631 3.91 3.00 -77.25
CA SER A 631 5.36 2.87 -77.56
C SER A 631 5.67 1.97 -78.77
N LEU A 632 4.65 1.28 -79.28
CA LEU A 632 4.63 0.56 -80.56
C LEU A 632 4.06 1.47 -81.64
#